data_AF-A0A7J6S7U1-F1
#
_entry.id   AF-A0A7J6S7U1-F1
#
_cell.length_a   1.000
_cell.length_b   1.000
_cell.length_c   1.000
_cell.angle_alpha   90.00
_cell.angle_beta   90.00
_cell.angle_gamma   90.00
#
_symmetry.space_group_name_H-M   'P 1'
#
loop_
_entity.id
_entity.type
_entity.pdbx_description
1 polymer ?
#
loop_
_entity_poly.entity_id
_entity_poly.type
_entity_poly.pdbx_seq_one_letter_code
_entity_poly.pdbx_strand_id
1 'polypeptide(L)'
;INEGELREAIGSGCTSVFKKGLNAFVRVRKESVERLLETGVKVGWGLLKPEIRHRKVMCYNCCAVGRTAHLAKDCPNEPVCYKCGSKGHEGRACPGGAPHCANCNGNHHATDHRLCPTVHNLVRRDLGSLAKLY
;
A
#
# COMPACT_ATOMS: atom_id res chain seq x y z
N ILE A 1 11.51 8.56 21.63
CA ILE A 1 11.29 8.68 20.17
C ILE A 1 10.00 9.43 19.88
N ASN A 2 10.07 10.76 19.95
CA ASN A 2 9.06 11.69 19.49
C ASN A 2 9.19 11.92 17.96
N GLU A 3 8.26 12.69 17.37
CA GLU A 3 8.25 12.95 15.92
C GLU A 3 9.43 13.79 15.44
N GLY A 4 9.94 14.70 16.29
CA GLY A 4 11.11 15.54 16.00
C GLY A 4 12.39 14.71 15.91
N GLU A 5 12.65 13.87 16.91
CA GLU A 5 13.80 12.94 16.94
C GLU A 5 13.82 12.03 15.70
N LEU A 6 12.66 11.53 15.27
CA LEU A 6 12.52 10.73 14.05
C LEU A 6 12.86 11.53 12.80
N ARG A 7 12.34 12.76 12.71
CA ARG A 7 12.57 13.61 11.55
C ARG A 7 14.05 13.97 11.41
N GLU A 8 14.72 14.29 12.52
CA GLU A 8 16.15 14.55 12.55
C GLU A 8 16.97 13.31 12.16
N ALA A 9 16.65 12.15 12.72
CA ALA A 9 17.34 10.91 12.41
C ALA A 9 17.22 10.47 10.94
N ILE A 10 16.08 10.74 10.30
CA ILE A 10 15.87 10.46 8.87
C ILE A 10 16.53 11.52 7.98
N GLY A 11 16.60 12.76 8.47
CA GLY A 11 17.21 13.90 7.78
C GLY A 11 16.34 14.49 6.67
N SER A 12 16.97 15.20 5.73
CA SER A 12 16.34 15.98 4.66
C SER A 12 15.44 15.19 3.71
N GLY A 13 15.56 13.86 3.71
CA GLY A 13 14.68 12.96 2.96
C GLY A 13 13.27 12.84 3.55
N CYS A 14 13.05 13.24 4.82
CA CYS A 14 11.77 13.14 5.51
C CYS A 14 10.83 14.31 5.18
N THR A 15 9.67 14.01 4.60
CA THR A 15 8.63 15.01 4.27
C THR A 15 7.52 15.08 5.29
N SER A 16 7.21 13.98 5.99
CA SER A 16 6.26 13.98 7.11
C SER A 16 6.54 12.84 8.07
N VAL A 17 6.30 13.06 9.37
CA VAL A 17 6.32 12.04 10.41
C VAL A 17 4.98 12.06 11.13
N PHE A 18 4.46 10.89 11.49
CA PHE A 18 3.24 10.74 12.27
C PHE A 18 3.32 9.51 13.17
N LYS A 19 3.04 9.65 14.46
CA LYS A 19 2.99 8.51 15.40
C LYS A 19 1.57 8.01 15.66
N LYS A 20 1.44 6.68 15.77
CA LYS A 20 0.20 6.03 16.24
C LYS A 20 0.53 4.82 17.12
N GLY A 21 0.36 4.99 18.43
CA GLY A 21 0.77 4.02 19.43
C GLY A 21 2.27 3.76 19.38
N LEU A 22 2.66 2.49 19.32
CA LEU A 22 4.06 2.07 19.20
C LEU A 22 4.64 2.26 17.79
N ASN A 23 3.82 2.59 16.79
CA ASN A 23 4.27 2.70 15.40
C ASN A 23 4.54 4.15 15.02
N ALA A 24 5.54 4.36 14.16
CA ALA A 24 5.75 5.62 13.46
C ALA A 24 5.56 5.44 11.95
N PHE A 25 4.94 6.42 11.31
CA PHE A 25 4.71 6.47 9.87
C PHE A 25 5.44 7.67 9.32
N VAL A 26 6.31 7.43 8.34
CA VAL A 26 7.11 8.49 7.74
C VAL A 26 6.91 8.49 6.23
N ARG A 27 6.79 9.69 5.66
CA ARG A 27 6.93 9.88 4.21
C ARG A 27 8.35 10.32 3.96
N VAL A 28 8.99 9.62 3.05
CA VAL A 28 10.36 9.90 2.63
C VAL A 28 10.42 10.00 1.12
N ARG A 29 11.36 10.79 0.61
CA ARG A 29 11.63 10.82 -0.83
C ARG A 29 12.12 9.45 -1.30
N LYS A 30 11.79 9.08 -2.55
CA LYS A 30 12.04 7.74 -3.09
C LYS A 30 13.52 7.35 -2.98
N GLU A 31 14.42 8.30 -3.24
CA GLU A 31 15.87 8.08 -3.20
C GLU A 31 16.38 7.75 -1.80
N SER A 32 15.66 8.19 -0.76
CA SER A 32 16.00 7.91 0.63
C SER A 32 15.46 6.56 1.12
N VAL A 33 14.48 5.97 0.44
CA VAL A 33 13.79 4.75 0.90
C VAL A 33 14.73 3.56 0.93
N GLU A 34 15.46 3.32 -0.17
CA GLU A 34 16.34 2.17 -0.33
C GLU A 34 17.43 2.15 0.75
N ARG A 35 18.09 3.29 0.95
CA ARG A 35 19.07 3.48 2.03
C ARG A 35 18.47 3.17 3.40
N LEU A 36 17.29 3.71 3.71
CA LEU A 36 16.67 3.53 5.02
C LEU A 36 16.25 2.08 5.28
N LEU A 37 15.82 1.35 4.25
CA LEU A 37 15.51 -0.08 4.37
C LEU A 37 16.74 -0.92 4.69
N GLU A 38 17.89 -0.57 4.11
CA GLU A 38 19.15 -1.27 4.35
C GLU A 38 19.71 -0.91 5.74
N THR A 39 19.90 0.39 6.02
CA THR A 39 20.61 0.86 7.21
C THR A 39 19.73 0.87 8.46
N GLY A 40 18.43 1.10 8.32
CA GLY A 40 17.53 1.46 9.43
C GLY A 40 17.67 2.92 9.86
N VAL A 41 16.84 3.32 10.83
CA VAL A 41 16.81 4.68 11.42
C VAL A 41 17.31 4.61 12.85
N LYS A 42 18.48 5.20 13.12
CA LYS A 42 19.03 5.28 14.48
C LYS A 42 18.42 6.45 15.22
N VAL A 43 17.76 6.19 16.34
CA VAL A 43 17.24 7.22 17.25
C VAL A 43 17.75 6.94 18.66
N GLY A 44 18.67 7.78 19.14
CA GLY A 44 19.41 7.52 20.38
C GLY A 44 20.13 6.17 20.32
N TRP A 45 19.80 5.28 21.26
CA TRP A 45 20.33 3.92 21.34
C TRP A 45 19.53 2.88 20.53
N GLY A 46 18.36 3.26 20.01
CA GLY A 46 17.49 2.37 19.25
C GLY A 46 17.79 2.41 17.74
N LEU A 47 17.71 1.24 17.09
CA LEU A 47 17.72 1.12 15.63
C LEU A 47 16.34 0.64 15.16
N LEU A 48 15.57 1.53 14.56
CA LEU A 48 14.25 1.23 14.01
C LEU A 48 14.40 0.69 12.60
N LYS A 49 13.73 -0.43 12.29
CA LYS A 49 13.73 -1.01 10.94
C LYS A 49 12.48 -0.58 10.17
N PRO A 50 12.63 0.19 9.07
CA PRO A 50 11.49 0.58 8.27
C PRO A 50 10.99 -0.58 7.40
N GLU A 51 9.67 -0.59 7.19
CA GLU A 51 8.98 -1.42 6.22
C GLU A 51 8.18 -0.53 5.27
N ILE A 52 8.20 -0.80 3.97
CA ILE A 52 7.36 -0.05 3.03
C ILE A 52 5.89 -0.42 3.25
N ARG A 53 5.08 0.60 3.59
CA ARG A 53 3.62 0.53 3.60
C ARG A 53 3.10 0.84 2.20
N HIS A 54 2.81 -0.22 1.46
CA HIS A 54 2.00 -0.14 0.25
C HIS A 54 0.56 0.23 0.61
N ARG A 55 0.16 1.50 0.39
CA ARG A 55 -1.24 1.91 0.56
C ARG A 55 -2.04 1.34 -0.60
N LYS A 56 -2.82 0.29 -0.33
CA LYS A 56 -3.79 -0.24 -1.27
C LYS A 56 -4.90 0.80 -1.49
N VAL A 57 -4.86 1.50 -2.62
CA VAL A 57 -5.98 2.31 -3.10
C VAL A 57 -6.64 1.51 -4.21
N MET A 58 -7.81 0.96 -3.92
CA MET A 58 -8.58 0.11 -4.82
C MET A 58 -10.08 0.32 -4.57
N CYS A 59 -10.87 0.39 -5.63
CA CYS A 59 -12.31 0.28 -5.53
C CYS A 59 -12.72 -1.18 -5.32
N TYR A 60 -13.45 -1.48 -4.25
CA TYR A 60 -13.92 -2.85 -3.96
C TYR A 60 -15.15 -3.26 -4.77
N ASN A 61 -15.75 -2.33 -5.53
CA ASN A 61 -16.86 -2.64 -6.44
C ASN A 61 -16.33 -3.02 -7.83
N CYS A 62 -15.54 -2.14 -8.47
CA CYS A 62 -15.08 -2.36 -9.85
C CYS A 62 -13.60 -2.74 -9.98
N CYS A 63 -12.92 -3.05 -8.87
CA CYS A 63 -11.50 -3.41 -8.82
C CYS A 63 -10.50 -2.37 -9.37
N ALA A 64 -10.92 -1.13 -9.65
CA ALA A 64 -10.05 -0.06 -10.15
C ALA A 64 -8.95 0.29 -9.15
N VAL A 65 -7.73 0.55 -9.63
CA VAL A 65 -6.51 0.75 -8.83
C VAL A 65 -5.74 2.01 -9.23
N GLY A 66 -4.90 2.53 -8.33
CA GLY A 66 -4.06 3.69 -8.61
C GLY A 66 -4.89 4.96 -8.81
N ARG A 67 -4.61 5.72 -9.86
CA ARG A 67 -5.30 7.01 -10.15
C ARG A 67 -6.79 6.88 -10.48
N THR A 68 -7.24 5.70 -10.91
CA THR A 68 -8.66 5.45 -11.21
C THR A 68 -9.41 4.85 -10.03
N ALA A 69 -8.72 4.58 -8.92
CA ALA A 69 -9.35 4.07 -7.72
C ALA A 69 -10.23 5.12 -7.05
N HIS A 70 -11.40 4.69 -6.62
CA HIS A 70 -12.42 5.48 -5.95
C HIS A 70 -13.07 4.65 -4.85
N LEU A 71 -13.92 5.26 -4.04
CA LEU A 71 -14.65 4.55 -2.99
C LEU A 71 -15.78 3.73 -3.62
N ALA A 72 -16.02 2.52 -3.11
CA ALA A 72 -17.07 1.64 -3.66
C ALA A 72 -18.45 2.31 -3.65
N LYS A 73 -18.73 3.15 -2.64
CA LYS A 73 -19.97 3.93 -2.53
C LYS A 73 -20.18 4.97 -3.65
N ASP A 74 -19.10 5.43 -4.28
CA ASP A 74 -19.11 6.45 -5.33
C ASP A 74 -18.77 5.81 -6.70
N CYS A 75 -18.92 4.49 -6.82
CA CYS A 75 -18.51 3.74 -8.00
C CYS A 75 -19.53 3.89 -9.13
N PRO A 76 -19.14 4.40 -10.32
CA PRO A 76 -20.04 4.52 -11.46
C PRO A 76 -20.13 3.23 -12.31
N ASN A 77 -19.35 2.21 -11.96
CA ASN A 77 -19.18 1.00 -12.78
C ASN A 77 -19.94 -0.18 -12.19
N GLU A 78 -20.22 -1.17 -13.04
CA GLU A 78 -20.78 -2.46 -12.63
C GLU A 78 -19.85 -3.23 -11.66
N PRO A 79 -20.42 -4.08 -10.80
CA PRO A 79 -19.66 -4.88 -9.85
C PRO A 79 -18.78 -5.91 -10.56
N VAL A 80 -17.52 -5.92 -10.16
CA VAL A 80 -16.50 -6.89 -10.52
C VAL A 80 -16.04 -7.60 -9.25
N CYS A 81 -16.20 -8.91 -9.22
CA CYS A 81 -15.84 -9.71 -8.07
C CYS A 81 -14.32 -9.67 -7.83
N TYR A 82 -13.90 -9.09 -6.71
CA TYR A 82 -12.48 -9.04 -6.34
C TYR A 82 -11.88 -10.42 -5.96
N LYS A 83 -12.68 -11.49 -5.91
CA LYS A 83 -12.24 -12.86 -5.65
C LYS A 83 -12.01 -13.65 -6.94
N CYS A 84 -12.96 -13.62 -7.88
CA CYS A 84 -12.89 -14.42 -9.12
C CYS A 84 -12.79 -13.59 -10.41
N GLY A 85 -12.79 -12.25 -10.33
CA GLY A 85 -12.67 -11.36 -11.49
C GLY A 85 -13.90 -11.28 -12.40
N SER A 86 -14.94 -12.07 -12.17
CA SER A 86 -16.18 -12.04 -12.96
C SER A 86 -17.04 -10.82 -12.66
N LYS A 87 -17.79 -10.36 -13.66
CA LYS A 87 -18.79 -9.29 -13.53
C LYS A 87 -20.12 -9.81 -12.96
N GLY A 88 -20.94 -8.89 -12.46
CA GLY A 88 -22.33 -9.17 -12.07
C GLY A 88 -22.53 -9.49 -10.59
N HIS A 89 -21.46 -9.54 -9.80
CA HIS A 89 -21.55 -9.68 -8.34
C HIS A 89 -20.32 -9.10 -7.64
N GLU A 90 -20.53 -8.66 -6.39
CA GLU A 90 -19.45 -8.25 -5.50
C GLU A 90 -18.77 -9.47 -4.86
N GLY A 91 -17.53 -9.33 -4.38
CA GLY A 91 -16.80 -10.45 -3.75
C GLY A 91 -17.45 -11.04 -2.50
N ARG A 92 -18.40 -10.33 -1.86
CA ARG A 92 -19.23 -10.86 -0.76
C ARG A 92 -20.29 -11.85 -1.25
N ALA A 93 -20.78 -11.67 -2.47
CA ALA A 93 -21.77 -12.53 -3.13
C ALA A 93 -21.12 -13.53 -4.11
N CYS A 94 -19.80 -13.75 -4.00
CA CYS A 94 -19.09 -14.69 -4.86
C CYS A 94 -19.59 -16.11 -4.63
N PRO A 95 -20.03 -16.85 -5.66
CA PRO A 95 -20.54 -18.22 -5.53
C PRO A 95 -19.44 -19.27 -5.26
N GLY A 96 -18.23 -18.84 -4.91
CA GLY A 96 -17.03 -19.68 -4.85
C GLY A 96 -16.35 -19.82 -6.22
N GLY A 97 -15.22 -20.52 -6.25
CA GLY A 97 -14.41 -20.74 -7.45
C GLY A 97 -12.91 -20.52 -7.21
N ALA A 98 -12.11 -20.79 -8.24
CA ALA A 98 -10.68 -20.52 -8.21
C ALA A 98 -10.42 -19.00 -8.10
N PRO A 99 -9.43 -18.57 -7.32
CA PRO A 99 -9.13 -17.15 -7.20
C PRO A 99 -8.57 -16.63 -8.51
N HIS A 100 -9.09 -15.48 -8.96
CA HIS A 100 -8.66 -14.87 -10.21
C HIS A 100 -8.62 -13.36 -10.08
N CYS A 101 -7.49 -12.78 -10.44
CA CYS A 101 -7.26 -11.36 -10.27
C CYS A 101 -7.89 -10.55 -11.41
N ALA A 102 -8.87 -9.70 -11.09
CA ALA A 102 -9.49 -8.77 -12.04
C ALA A 102 -8.49 -7.81 -12.74
N ASN A 103 -7.28 -7.62 -12.20
CA ASN A 103 -6.30 -6.65 -12.70
C ASN A 103 -5.16 -7.26 -13.53
N CYS A 104 -4.90 -8.56 -13.39
CA CYS A 104 -3.79 -9.21 -14.10
C CYS A 104 -4.08 -10.66 -14.53
N ASN A 105 -5.29 -11.15 -14.27
CA ASN A 105 -5.71 -12.52 -14.56
C ASN A 105 -4.86 -13.62 -13.89
N GLY A 106 -4.12 -13.28 -12.83
CA GLY A 106 -3.33 -14.23 -12.05
C GLY A 106 -4.17 -15.03 -11.06
N ASN A 107 -3.66 -16.19 -10.65
CA ASN A 107 -4.29 -17.10 -9.68
C ASN A 107 -4.13 -16.58 -8.23
N HIS A 108 -4.71 -15.42 -7.94
CA HIS A 108 -4.79 -14.80 -6.62
C HIS A 108 -5.95 -13.79 -6.62
N HIS A 109 -6.43 -13.36 -5.44
CA HIS A 109 -7.51 -12.39 -5.41
C HIS A 109 -7.03 -11.02 -5.88
N ALA A 110 -7.92 -10.20 -6.44
CA ALA A 110 -7.61 -8.81 -6.79
C ALA A 110 -7.15 -8.01 -5.56
N THR A 111 -7.55 -8.42 -4.36
CA THR A 111 -7.13 -7.81 -3.10
C THR A 111 -5.65 -8.00 -2.75
N ASP A 112 -5.01 -9.01 -3.34
CA ASP A 112 -3.65 -9.45 -3.02
C ASP A 112 -2.60 -8.65 -3.81
N HIS A 113 -2.54 -7.35 -3.55
CA HIS A 113 -1.73 -6.39 -4.31
C HIS A 113 -0.22 -6.71 -4.38
N ARG A 114 0.32 -7.49 -3.42
CA ARG A 114 1.73 -7.94 -3.44
C ARG A 114 1.98 -9.02 -4.48
N LEU A 115 0.96 -9.84 -4.77
CA LEU A 115 1.02 -10.90 -5.77
C LEU A 115 0.65 -10.39 -7.16
N CYS A 116 -0.15 -9.31 -7.22
CA CYS A 116 -0.54 -8.71 -8.49
C CYS A 116 0.58 -7.84 -9.09
N PRO A 117 1.22 -8.22 -10.21
CA PRO A 117 2.26 -7.40 -10.84
C PRO A 117 1.72 -6.03 -11.27
N THR A 118 0.47 -5.97 -11.75
CA THR A 118 -0.20 -4.71 -12.13
C THR A 118 -0.26 -3.74 -10.96
N VAL A 119 -0.79 -4.19 -9.82
CA VAL A 119 -0.95 -3.32 -8.63
C VAL A 119 0.40 -3.06 -7.96
N HIS A 120 1.26 -4.07 -7.86
CA HIS A 120 2.60 -3.95 -7.30
C HIS A 120 3.42 -2.86 -8.02
N ASN A 121 3.40 -2.86 -9.35
CA ASN A 121 4.13 -1.87 -10.15
C ASN A 121 3.52 -0.48 -10.04
N LEU A 122 2.18 -0.37 -10.02
CA LEU A 122 1.50 0.92 -9.79
C LEU A 122 1.87 1.52 -8.44
N VAL A 123 1.82 0.73 -7.37
CA VAL A 123 2.15 1.18 -6.02
C VAL A 123 3.63 1.59 -5.90
N ARG A 124 4.55 0.95 -6.63
CA ARG A 124 5.97 1.35 -6.68
C ARG A 124 6.22 2.62 -7.50
N ARG A 125 5.33 2.97 -8.43
CA ARG A 125 5.46 4.15 -9.31
C ARG A 125 4.80 5.41 -8.74
N ASP A 126 3.61 5.28 -8.17
CA ASP A 126 2.75 6.43 -7.85
C ASP A 126 2.80 6.88 -6.37
N LEU A 127 3.52 6.19 -5.48
CA LEU A 127 3.63 6.55 -4.07
C LEU A 127 5.09 6.85 -3.70
N GLY A 128 5.37 8.11 -3.37
CA GLY A 128 6.48 8.45 -2.48
C GLY A 128 6.34 7.55 -1.24
N SER A 129 7.31 6.66 -1.04
CA SER A 129 7.08 5.47 -0.26
C SER A 129 6.84 5.84 1.20
N LEU A 130 5.65 5.50 1.70
CA LEU A 130 5.38 5.53 3.13
C LEU A 130 6.17 4.40 3.76
N ALA A 131 7.12 4.73 4.64
CA ALA A 131 7.78 3.74 5.48
C ALA A 131 7.08 3.71 6.84
N LYS A 132 6.75 2.50 7.32
CA LYS A 132 6.37 2.28 8.70
C LYS A 132 7.60 1.83 9.46
N LEU A 133 7.85 2.49 10.58
CA LEU A 133 8.90 2.15 11.53
C LEU A 133 8.26 1.49 12.76
N TYR A 134 8.94 0.48 13.28
CA TYR A 134 8.65 -0.19 14.55
C TYR A 134 9.85 -0.02 15.48
#